data_AF-A0A7S4QQ19-F1
#
_entry.id   AF-A0A7S4QQ19-F1
#
_cell.length_a   1.000
_cell.length_b   1.000
_cell.length_c   1.000
_cell.angle_alpha   90.00
_cell.angle_beta   90.00
_cell.angle_gamma   90.00
#
_symmetry.space_group_name_H-M   'P 1'
#
loop_
_entity.id
_entity.type
_entity.pdbx_description
1 polymer ?
#
loop_
_entity_poly.entity_id
_entity_poly.type
_entity_poly.pdbx_seq_one_letter_code
_entity_poly.pdbx_strand_id
1 'polypeptide(L)'
;VARSPGVPTHLLLGRKVSPEPMPCQWRRLLPLLALLFCRGATGELDSTPEAALGADDECVARSAEDCGLSALQRRGARLAEGQLGGRGAGAVNPPQDAGEEKGEQPTVGNGTAEQPQENPEPEKPEPPTPTKPPKVGAYQQCGGVGYEGPTECAEGFECWGSNQYYYQCRPAEEVSKNKWKIYDGSPALNESSKAPLLTFYMYRAQGPNDYPVRNVNTATLGGLMWYVHNEVVSCAYGDCEYVRRFGINRIVRYKVQTRATRPLYKAGMNFGLRYAYDHGQCTGPWVCEDQFEKYGYFVGCNNLSAGFPFPDWPVYYSGAWFSLPGPCSSKQWEEQNYFCQLDQPGGSCQGPPTGAGTCTYALSKAGEISLDELEGIDDYRSFKEDGGEEYNKTTDEGVNMTFWNEINNTQRNAERVKMANDLFKEKYPHLPSDEDLPPPPCDFDKAKFFPDGLPEEENEHTRD
;
A
#
# COMPACT_ATOMS: atom_id res chain seq x y z
N VAL A 1 -28.87 -7.91 72.13
CA VAL A 1 -30.12 -8.21 72.88
C VAL A 1 -30.61 -9.60 72.48
N ALA A 2 -31.39 -10.26 73.33
CA ALA A 2 -31.50 -11.71 73.46
C ALA A 2 -32.39 -12.48 72.45
N ARG A 3 -32.07 -13.79 72.28
CA ARG A 3 -32.94 -14.99 72.08
C ARG A 3 -33.55 -15.36 70.70
N SER A 4 -33.25 -16.61 70.29
CA SER A 4 -34.01 -17.54 69.39
C SER A 4 -35.26 -18.14 70.11
N PRO A 5 -36.17 -18.98 69.53
CA PRO A 5 -36.02 -20.17 68.62
C PRO A 5 -37.04 -20.19 67.42
N GLY A 6 -37.31 -21.25 66.62
CA GLY A 6 -36.65 -22.55 66.36
C GLY A 6 -37.55 -23.65 65.69
N VAL A 7 -36.88 -24.57 64.96
CA VAL A 7 -37.09 -26.01 64.55
C VAL A 7 -38.26 -26.83 65.22
N PRO A 8 -38.84 -27.95 64.64
CA PRO A 8 -38.20 -28.90 63.71
C PRO A 8 -39.02 -29.80 62.70
N THR A 9 -38.25 -30.50 61.82
CA THR A 9 -38.35 -31.86 61.19
C THR A 9 -39.66 -32.62 60.86
N HIS A 10 -39.66 -33.29 59.69
CA HIS A 10 -39.84 -34.76 59.42
C HIS A 10 -39.58 -35.01 57.89
N LEU A 11 -38.75 -35.92 57.33
CA LEU A 11 -38.52 -37.39 57.43
C LEU A 11 -39.81 -38.23 57.15
N LEU A 12 -39.94 -39.19 56.21
CA LEU A 12 -38.99 -40.06 55.46
C LEU A 12 -39.58 -40.64 54.12
N LEU A 13 -38.67 -41.01 53.19
CA LEU A 13 -38.64 -42.11 52.17
C LEU A 13 -39.92 -42.88 51.71
N GLY A 14 -40.04 -43.15 50.37
CA GLY A 14 -41.12 -44.00 49.82
C GLY A 14 -41.11 -44.49 48.33
N ARG A 15 -39.98 -44.95 47.76
CA ARG A 15 -39.82 -45.89 46.59
C ARG A 15 -40.70 -45.88 45.30
N LYS A 16 -39.99 -45.90 44.14
CA LYS A 16 -40.31 -46.52 42.80
C LYS A 16 -41.45 -45.84 41.99
N VAL A 17 -41.47 -45.79 40.64
CA VAL A 17 -41.12 -46.79 39.59
C VAL A 17 -40.50 -46.10 38.33
N SER A 18 -39.71 -46.83 37.53
CA SER A 18 -39.05 -46.40 36.26
C SER A 18 -40.00 -46.32 35.05
N PRO A 19 -39.52 -45.86 33.86
CA PRO A 19 -39.28 -46.85 32.80
C PRO A 19 -38.08 -46.62 31.85
N GLU A 20 -37.51 -47.74 31.37
CA GLU A 20 -36.81 -47.96 30.08
C GLU A 20 -37.53 -49.16 29.39
N PRO A 21 -37.12 -49.83 28.26
CA PRO A 21 -35.90 -49.68 27.41
C PRO A 21 -36.00 -49.94 25.87
N MET A 22 -34.99 -49.46 25.12
CA MET A 22 -34.26 -50.10 23.97
C MET A 22 -35.05 -50.67 22.71
N PRO A 23 -34.50 -51.58 21.83
CA PRO A 23 -33.79 -51.18 20.58
C PRO A 23 -34.07 -51.98 19.25
N CYS A 24 -33.44 -51.55 18.14
CA CYS A 24 -32.83 -52.35 17.01
C CYS A 24 -33.62 -53.14 15.90
N GLN A 25 -33.25 -52.84 14.63
CA GLN A 25 -33.27 -53.65 13.37
C GLN A 25 -34.65 -53.99 12.72
N TRP A 26 -34.86 -54.18 11.39
CA TRP A 26 -34.23 -55.01 10.33
C TRP A 26 -34.36 -54.34 8.92
N ARG A 27 -33.35 -54.26 8.03
CA ARG A 27 -32.84 -55.22 6.99
C ARG A 27 -33.67 -55.52 5.71
N ARG A 28 -33.23 -54.89 4.59
CA ARG A 28 -33.05 -55.39 3.18
C ARG A 28 -34.24 -55.91 2.32
N LEU A 29 -34.38 -55.33 1.11
CA LEU A 29 -34.46 -56.05 -0.19
C LEU A 29 -34.29 -55.07 -1.39
N LEU A 30 -33.62 -55.54 -2.45
CA LEU A 30 -33.37 -54.93 -3.79
C LEU A 30 -33.98 -55.91 -4.85
N PRO A 31 -34.29 -55.57 -6.13
CA PRO A 31 -33.29 -55.07 -7.10
C PRO A 31 -33.73 -54.26 -8.37
N LEU A 32 -32.72 -53.70 -9.07
CA LEU A 32 -32.52 -53.57 -10.54
C LEU A 32 -33.62 -53.00 -11.49
N LEU A 33 -33.26 -51.94 -12.25
CA LEU A 33 -32.96 -52.09 -13.70
C LEU A 33 -32.05 -50.97 -14.27
N ALA A 34 -31.38 -51.27 -15.37
CA ALA A 34 -30.18 -50.64 -15.94
C ALA A 34 -30.30 -49.24 -16.58
N LEU A 35 -29.18 -48.52 -16.64
CA LEU A 35 -28.68 -47.85 -17.86
C LEU A 35 -27.13 -47.78 -17.85
N LEU A 36 -26.51 -47.91 -19.03
CA LEU A 36 -25.06 -48.05 -19.19
C LEU A 36 -24.32 -46.72 -19.42
N PHE A 37 -23.09 -46.66 -18.91
CA PHE A 37 -21.90 -45.99 -19.45
C PHE A 37 -22.08 -44.86 -20.48
N CYS A 38 -21.69 -43.65 -20.07
CA CYS A 38 -20.93 -42.75 -20.93
C CYS A 38 -19.90 -41.96 -20.11
N ARG A 39 -18.83 -41.49 -20.79
CA ARG A 39 -17.69 -40.77 -20.20
C ARG A 39 -18.09 -39.40 -19.66
N GLY A 40 -17.43 -38.96 -18.60
CA GLY A 40 -17.41 -37.55 -18.18
C GLY A 40 -16.75 -37.37 -16.83
N ALA A 41 -15.48 -36.95 -16.81
CA ALA A 41 -14.90 -36.42 -15.58
C ALA A 41 -15.43 -35.00 -15.39
N THR A 42 -16.44 -34.85 -14.55
CA THR A 42 -16.81 -33.57 -13.93
C THR A 42 -16.59 -33.75 -12.45
N GLY A 43 -15.44 -33.27 -11.95
CA GLY A 43 -15.33 -33.02 -10.52
C GLY A 43 -16.34 -31.93 -10.17
N GLU A 44 -17.06 -32.11 -9.06
CA GLU A 44 -17.74 -30.99 -8.43
C GLU A 44 -16.68 -29.96 -8.05
N LEU A 45 -16.67 -28.85 -8.80
CA LEU A 45 -16.14 -27.59 -8.32
C LEU A 45 -17.08 -27.16 -7.20
N ASP A 46 -16.81 -27.60 -5.99
CA ASP A 46 -17.40 -27.03 -4.79
C ASP A 46 -17.13 -25.52 -4.85
N SER A 47 -18.21 -24.75 -4.94
CA SER A 47 -18.14 -23.31 -4.99
C SER A 47 -17.63 -22.79 -3.65
N THR A 48 -16.33 -22.48 -3.59
CA THR A 48 -15.77 -21.66 -2.51
C THR A 48 -16.63 -20.41 -2.35
N PRO A 49 -17.19 -20.13 -1.17
CA PRO A 49 -17.98 -18.92 -0.98
C PRO A 49 -17.15 -17.68 -1.37
N GLU A 50 -17.71 -16.77 -2.16
CA GLU A 50 -17.04 -15.51 -2.54
C GLU A 50 -16.67 -14.64 -1.32
N ALA A 51 -17.23 -14.94 -0.14
CA ALA A 51 -16.82 -14.38 1.16
C ALA A 51 -15.42 -14.85 1.65
N ALA A 52 -14.78 -15.82 1.01
CA ALA A 52 -13.45 -16.34 1.36
C ALA A 52 -12.32 -15.91 0.40
N LEU A 53 -12.63 -15.07 -0.61
CA LEU A 53 -11.68 -14.57 -1.62
C LEU A 53 -11.71 -13.04 -1.76
N GLY A 54 -12.14 -12.33 -0.71
CA GLY A 54 -12.31 -10.87 -0.70
C GLY A 54 -11.91 -10.23 0.64
N ALA A 55 -10.85 -10.75 1.27
CA ALA A 55 -10.36 -10.29 2.57
C ALA A 55 -8.83 -10.41 2.71
N ASP A 56 -8.07 -9.97 1.70
CA ASP A 56 -6.95 -9.07 2.01
C ASP A 56 -7.40 -7.63 1.78
N ASP A 57 -7.15 -6.79 2.76
CA ASP A 57 -7.43 -5.35 2.77
C ASP A 57 -6.44 -4.55 1.90
N GLU A 58 -5.53 -5.24 1.20
CA GLU A 58 -4.35 -4.71 0.52
C GLU A 58 -4.33 -4.99 -0.99
N CYS A 59 -4.82 -4.02 -1.76
CA CYS A 59 -4.74 -3.88 -3.23
C CYS A 59 -5.61 -4.81 -4.12
N VAL A 60 -6.83 -4.36 -4.43
CA VAL A 60 -7.57 -4.81 -5.64
C VAL A 60 -7.02 -4.11 -6.90
N ALA A 61 -5.85 -4.52 -7.38
CA ALA A 61 -5.25 -4.01 -8.62
C ALA A 61 -5.01 -5.14 -9.64
N ARG A 62 -5.55 -4.99 -10.87
CA ARG A 62 -5.67 -6.08 -11.85
C ARG A 62 -4.41 -6.40 -12.67
N SER A 63 -3.30 -5.66 -12.52
CA SER A 63 -2.06 -5.96 -13.22
C SER A 63 -0.81 -5.39 -12.54
N ALA A 64 0.35 -5.98 -12.83
CA ALA A 64 1.65 -5.43 -12.43
C ALA A 64 2.09 -4.22 -13.29
N GLU A 65 1.41 -3.95 -14.41
CA GLU A 65 1.78 -2.91 -15.37
C GLU A 65 1.21 -1.53 -15.00
N ASP A 66 0.13 -1.49 -14.21
CA ASP A 66 -0.45 -0.25 -13.66
C ASP A 66 0.43 0.39 -12.54
N CYS A 67 1.51 -0.28 -12.13
CA CYS A 67 2.50 0.23 -11.17
C CYS A 67 3.67 1.00 -11.82
N GLY A 68 3.43 1.66 -12.96
CA GLY A 68 4.45 2.23 -13.83
C GLY A 68 5.14 3.51 -13.34
N LEU A 69 6.32 3.35 -12.71
CA LEU A 69 7.52 4.22 -12.77
C LEU A 69 7.30 5.71 -13.11
N SER A 70 7.51 6.61 -12.14
CA SER A 70 7.34 8.05 -12.35
C SER A 70 8.27 8.61 -13.44
N ALA A 71 7.69 9.37 -14.38
CA ALA A 71 8.42 10.00 -15.49
C ALA A 71 9.52 10.99 -15.03
N LEU A 72 9.45 11.43 -13.77
CA LEU A 72 10.44 12.26 -13.07
C LEU A 72 11.80 11.57 -12.92
N GLN A 73 11.85 10.25 -12.71
CA GLN A 73 13.12 9.51 -12.59
C GLN A 73 13.93 9.57 -13.92
N ARG A 74 13.25 9.70 -15.07
CA ARG A 74 13.89 9.96 -16.38
C ARG A 74 14.35 11.41 -16.59
N ARG A 75 13.88 12.36 -15.78
CA ARG A 75 14.31 13.77 -15.81
C ARG A 75 15.46 14.04 -14.83
N GLY A 76 15.43 13.45 -13.64
CA GLY A 76 16.52 13.57 -12.66
C GLY A 76 17.87 13.06 -13.19
N ALA A 77 17.87 11.91 -13.88
CA ALA A 77 19.09 11.37 -14.48
C ALA A 77 19.73 12.30 -15.54
N ARG A 78 18.93 13.02 -16.33
CA ARG A 78 19.43 13.91 -17.39
C ARG A 78 20.12 15.18 -16.87
N LEU A 79 19.90 15.55 -15.62
CA LEU A 79 20.58 16.69 -14.98
C LEU A 79 21.92 16.30 -14.35
N ALA A 80 22.21 15.01 -14.20
CA ALA A 80 23.47 14.51 -13.63
C ALA A 80 24.57 14.26 -14.67
N GLU A 81 24.22 13.95 -15.93
CA GLU A 81 25.19 13.62 -16.99
C GLU A 81 25.51 14.79 -17.95
N GLY A 82 24.78 15.89 -17.85
CA GLY A 82 24.76 16.97 -18.85
C GLY A 82 25.79 18.10 -18.70
N GLN A 83 26.98 17.90 -18.10
CA GLN A 83 27.89 19.04 -17.85
C GLN A 83 29.43 18.76 -17.87
N LEU A 84 29.93 18.00 -18.85
CA LEU A 84 31.36 18.05 -19.24
C LEU A 84 31.52 17.96 -20.77
N GLY A 85 31.96 19.04 -21.42
CA GLY A 85 32.31 19.07 -22.85
C GLY A 85 31.81 20.32 -23.57
N GLY A 86 32.60 21.41 -23.56
CA GLY A 86 32.21 22.68 -24.16
C GLY A 86 32.87 22.99 -25.51
N ARG A 87 32.60 24.22 -25.99
CA ARG A 87 33.13 24.97 -27.16
C ARG A 87 32.37 24.81 -28.48
N GLY A 88 32.10 25.95 -29.12
CA GLY A 88 31.74 26.03 -30.54
C GLY A 88 30.70 27.10 -30.88
N ALA A 89 31.11 28.37 -30.96
CA ALA A 89 30.28 29.40 -31.60
C ALA A 89 30.42 29.31 -33.12
N GLY A 90 29.33 29.51 -33.87
CA GLY A 90 29.37 29.59 -35.34
C GLY A 90 27.99 29.52 -35.99
N ALA A 91 27.48 30.65 -36.46
CA ALA A 91 26.28 30.70 -37.30
C ALA A 91 26.69 30.66 -38.79
N VAL A 92 26.14 29.74 -39.58
CA VAL A 92 26.15 29.77 -41.05
C VAL A 92 24.83 29.20 -41.61
N ASN A 93 24.36 29.78 -42.71
CA ASN A 93 23.13 29.46 -43.44
C ASN A 93 23.16 28.10 -44.19
N PRO A 94 22.00 27.60 -44.68
CA PRO A 94 21.88 26.28 -45.32
C PRO A 94 22.35 26.25 -46.78
N PRO A 95 22.65 25.06 -47.35
CA PRO A 95 22.85 24.88 -48.78
C PRO A 95 21.52 24.70 -49.53
N GLN A 96 21.50 25.18 -50.78
CA GLN A 96 20.41 25.03 -51.76
C GLN A 96 20.70 23.88 -52.75
N ASP A 97 19.75 23.68 -53.67
CA ASP A 97 19.92 23.09 -55.03
C ASP A 97 20.10 21.56 -55.15
N ALA A 98 19.59 20.89 -56.19
CA ALA A 98 18.73 21.31 -57.32
C ALA A 98 17.95 20.11 -57.91
N GLY A 99 17.00 20.38 -58.81
CA GLY A 99 16.30 19.35 -59.61
C GLY A 99 15.14 19.89 -60.45
N GLU A 100 15.42 20.38 -61.67
CA GLU A 100 14.40 20.77 -62.66
C GLU A 100 13.77 19.56 -63.37
N GLU A 101 12.52 19.66 -63.86
CA GLU A 101 12.24 19.78 -65.30
C GLU A 101 10.75 20.05 -65.67
N LYS A 102 10.55 21.18 -66.37
CA LYS A 102 9.75 21.43 -67.59
C LYS A 102 8.25 21.07 -67.75
N GLY A 103 7.51 22.11 -68.15
CA GLY A 103 6.51 22.08 -69.24
C GLY A 103 5.03 21.96 -68.83
N GLU A 104 4.06 22.58 -69.50
CA GLU A 104 4.07 23.64 -70.52
C GLU A 104 2.65 24.27 -70.56
N GLN A 105 2.50 25.55 -70.92
CA GLN A 105 1.19 26.23 -71.00
C GLN A 105 1.11 27.05 -72.30
N PRO A 106 0.00 26.95 -73.03
CA PRO A 106 -0.70 28.14 -73.53
C PRO A 106 -2.24 27.96 -73.47
N THR A 107 -3.15 28.90 -73.75
CA THR A 107 -3.14 30.18 -74.49
C THR A 107 -4.11 31.19 -73.86
N VAL A 108 -3.88 32.50 -74.09
CA VAL A 108 -4.83 33.60 -73.80
C VAL A 108 -5.85 33.77 -74.93
N GLY A 109 -7.11 34.08 -74.61
CA GLY A 109 -8.15 34.52 -75.55
C GLY A 109 -8.78 35.85 -75.09
N ASN A 110 -8.90 36.82 -76.00
CA ASN A 110 -9.27 38.21 -75.71
C ASN A 110 -10.72 38.50 -76.13
N GLY A 111 -11.51 39.28 -75.38
CA GLY A 111 -12.92 39.51 -75.71
C GLY A 111 -13.68 40.56 -74.88
N THR A 112 -13.56 41.82 -75.31
CA THR A 112 -14.56 42.93 -75.30
C THR A 112 -15.35 43.25 -74.02
N ALA A 113 -15.35 44.54 -73.64
CA ALA A 113 -16.09 45.09 -72.51
C ALA A 113 -17.49 45.62 -72.89
N GLU A 114 -18.45 45.45 -71.99
CA GLU A 114 -19.72 46.17 -71.95
C GLU A 114 -20.07 46.48 -70.47
N GLN A 115 -20.63 47.66 -70.20
CA GLN A 115 -21.06 48.16 -68.88
C GLN A 115 -22.45 48.81 -69.03
N PRO A 116 -23.24 48.97 -67.95
CA PRO A 116 -23.33 48.14 -66.74
C PRO A 116 -24.80 47.79 -66.39
N GLN A 117 -25.02 46.75 -65.57
CA GLN A 117 -26.24 46.64 -64.76
C GLN A 117 -25.86 46.50 -63.29
N GLU A 118 -26.42 47.36 -62.45
CA GLU A 118 -26.25 47.28 -61.00
C GLU A 118 -26.93 46.01 -60.48
N ASN A 119 -26.15 45.15 -59.86
CA ASN A 119 -26.61 44.03 -59.06
C ASN A 119 -26.07 44.27 -57.64
N PRO A 120 -26.85 44.06 -56.56
CA PRO A 120 -26.45 44.47 -55.22
C PRO A 120 -25.16 43.79 -54.77
N GLU A 121 -24.35 44.56 -54.05
CA GLU A 121 -23.07 44.14 -53.49
C GLU A 121 -23.26 42.89 -52.60
N PRO A 122 -22.53 41.78 -52.83
CA PRO A 122 -22.63 40.61 -51.98
C PRO A 122 -22.07 40.97 -50.60
N GLU A 123 -22.92 40.91 -49.57
CA GLU A 123 -22.50 41.10 -48.19
C GLU A 123 -21.34 40.15 -47.87
N LYS A 124 -20.18 40.76 -47.58
CA LYS A 124 -19.01 40.08 -47.06
C LYS A 124 -19.44 39.29 -45.81
N PRO A 125 -19.33 37.96 -45.78
CA PRO A 125 -19.75 37.19 -44.61
C PRO A 125 -18.96 37.66 -43.39
N GLU A 126 -19.69 38.00 -42.32
CA GLU A 126 -19.07 38.32 -41.04
C GLU A 126 -18.22 37.11 -40.58
N PRO A 127 -17.01 37.34 -40.04
CA PRO A 127 -16.23 36.25 -39.47
C PRO A 127 -17.06 35.61 -38.34
N PRO A 128 -17.21 34.28 -38.30
CA PRO A 128 -18.06 33.64 -37.32
C PRO A 128 -17.59 34.01 -35.91
N THR A 129 -18.49 34.61 -35.13
CA THR A 129 -18.32 34.85 -33.70
C THR A 129 -17.82 33.56 -33.06
N PRO A 130 -16.72 33.56 -32.28
CA PRO A 130 -16.18 32.34 -31.71
C PRO A 130 -17.17 31.76 -30.70
N THR A 131 -17.99 30.82 -31.16
CA THR A 131 -18.95 30.08 -30.34
C THR A 131 -18.16 29.38 -29.25
N LYS A 132 -18.47 29.69 -27.98
CA LYS A 132 -17.82 29.02 -26.84
C LYS A 132 -17.95 27.50 -27.04
N PRO A 133 -16.86 26.72 -26.92
CA PRO A 133 -16.92 25.27 -27.16
C PRO A 133 -17.97 24.62 -26.27
N PRO A 134 -18.71 23.61 -26.78
CA PRO A 134 -19.82 23.01 -26.04
C PRO A 134 -19.30 22.35 -24.76
N LYS A 135 -19.98 22.58 -23.63
CA LYS A 135 -19.60 21.98 -22.36
C LYS A 135 -19.72 20.45 -22.40
N VAL A 136 -18.76 19.78 -21.78
CA VAL A 136 -18.69 18.32 -21.68
C VAL A 136 -19.73 17.82 -20.67
N GLY A 137 -20.51 16.81 -21.05
CA GLY A 137 -21.53 16.21 -20.18
C GLY A 137 -20.96 15.42 -18.99
N ALA A 138 -21.81 15.12 -18.02
CA ALA A 138 -21.49 14.27 -16.88
C ALA A 138 -20.82 12.96 -17.31
N TYR A 139 -19.71 12.60 -16.67
CA TYR A 139 -18.92 11.39 -16.91
C TYR A 139 -18.37 11.22 -18.35
N GLN A 140 -18.45 12.24 -19.20
CA GLN A 140 -17.80 12.23 -20.52
C GLN A 140 -16.32 12.64 -20.43
N GLN A 141 -15.54 12.28 -21.44
CA GLN A 141 -14.12 12.65 -21.51
C GLN A 141 -13.97 14.16 -21.76
N CYS A 142 -13.11 14.80 -20.98
CA CYS A 142 -12.85 16.25 -21.00
C CYS A 142 -11.35 16.60 -21.17
N GLY A 143 -10.49 15.61 -21.40
CA GLY A 143 -9.06 15.82 -21.51
C GLY A 143 -8.27 14.53 -21.72
N GLY A 144 -6.97 14.69 -21.95
CA GLY A 144 -6.03 13.61 -22.23
C GLY A 144 -4.99 14.03 -23.25
N VAL A 145 -3.79 13.44 -23.19
CA VAL A 145 -2.82 13.50 -24.29
C VAL A 145 -3.47 12.91 -25.55
N GLY A 146 -3.61 13.74 -26.59
CA GLY A 146 -4.29 13.37 -27.85
C GLY A 146 -5.80 13.62 -27.88
N TYR A 147 -6.39 14.19 -26.81
CA TYR A 147 -7.79 14.61 -26.81
C TYR A 147 -7.94 16.02 -27.41
N GLU A 148 -8.70 16.13 -28.51
CA GLU A 148 -8.94 17.39 -29.24
C GLU A 148 -10.34 17.98 -28.97
N GLY A 149 -11.12 17.39 -28.07
CA GLY A 149 -12.48 17.82 -27.75
C GLY A 149 -12.56 18.98 -26.75
N PRO A 150 -13.78 19.40 -26.36
CA PRO A 150 -13.98 20.44 -25.34
C PRO A 150 -13.45 20.03 -23.97
N THR A 151 -12.92 20.97 -23.19
CA THR A 151 -12.32 20.68 -21.88
C THR A 151 -13.10 21.22 -20.68
N GLU A 152 -14.07 22.12 -20.91
CA GLU A 152 -14.91 22.68 -19.85
C GLU A 152 -16.13 21.79 -19.59
N CYS A 153 -16.27 21.31 -18.36
CA CYS A 153 -17.40 20.49 -17.95
C CYS A 153 -18.72 21.30 -17.81
N ALA A 154 -19.84 20.56 -17.82
CA ALA A 154 -21.14 21.02 -17.39
C ALA A 154 -21.11 21.57 -15.95
N GLU A 155 -22.07 22.42 -15.61
CA GLU A 155 -22.19 22.97 -14.25
C GLU A 155 -22.37 21.86 -13.21
N GLY A 156 -21.68 21.97 -12.07
CA GLY A 156 -21.60 20.93 -11.05
C GLY A 156 -20.54 19.85 -11.28
N PHE A 157 -19.79 19.89 -12.38
CA PHE A 157 -18.72 18.93 -12.71
C PHE A 157 -17.36 19.62 -12.90
N GLU A 158 -16.28 18.95 -12.49
CA GLU A 158 -14.89 19.38 -12.69
C GLU A 158 -14.15 18.31 -13.52
N CYS A 159 -13.22 18.74 -14.38
CA CYS A 159 -12.48 17.82 -15.25
C CYS A 159 -11.34 17.13 -14.48
N TRP A 160 -11.48 15.83 -14.23
CA TRP A 160 -10.59 15.07 -13.36
C TRP A 160 -9.78 14.04 -14.14
N GLY A 161 -8.46 14.06 -13.98
CA GLY A 161 -7.55 13.13 -14.66
C GLY A 161 -7.45 11.79 -13.93
N SER A 162 -7.72 10.69 -14.64
CA SER A 162 -7.41 9.34 -14.13
C SER A 162 -5.98 8.94 -14.52
N ASN A 163 -5.58 9.26 -15.75
CA ASN A 163 -4.22 9.07 -16.26
C ASN A 163 -3.88 10.13 -17.33
N GLN A 164 -2.63 10.16 -17.80
CA GLN A 164 -2.18 11.15 -18.79
C GLN A 164 -3.00 11.18 -20.10
N TYR A 165 -3.70 10.10 -20.47
CA TYR A 165 -4.49 9.98 -21.70
C TYR A 165 -6.00 10.17 -21.50
N TYR A 166 -6.50 10.15 -20.25
CA TYR A 166 -7.93 10.15 -19.97
C TYR A 166 -8.29 10.98 -18.74
N TYR A 167 -9.13 11.99 -18.97
CA TYR A 167 -9.75 12.84 -17.97
C TYR A 167 -11.27 12.82 -18.16
N GLN A 168 -12.03 12.76 -17.08
CA GLN A 168 -13.47 12.63 -17.06
C GLN A 168 -14.12 13.78 -16.28
N CYS A 169 -15.27 14.28 -16.73
CA CYS A 169 -16.09 15.20 -15.92
C CYS A 169 -16.71 14.44 -14.74
N ARG A 170 -16.16 14.62 -13.54
CA ARG A 170 -16.66 14.05 -12.28
C ARG A 170 -17.43 15.12 -11.49
N PRO A 171 -18.39 14.76 -10.63
CA PRO A 171 -19.05 15.72 -9.74
C PRO A 171 -18.02 16.57 -8.98
N ALA A 172 -18.18 17.90 -8.96
CA ALA A 172 -17.19 18.79 -8.36
C ALA A 172 -16.97 18.53 -6.86
N GLU A 173 -17.99 18.01 -6.16
CA GLU A 173 -17.89 17.56 -4.76
C GLU A 173 -16.98 16.33 -4.61
N GLU A 174 -17.06 15.37 -5.53
CA GLU A 174 -16.17 14.19 -5.57
C GLU A 174 -14.73 14.65 -5.81
N VAL A 175 -14.55 15.55 -6.79
CA VAL A 175 -13.23 16.11 -7.11
C VAL A 175 -12.66 16.90 -5.93
N SER A 176 -13.46 17.70 -5.21
CA SER A 176 -12.97 18.43 -4.03
C SER A 176 -12.52 17.50 -2.89
N LYS A 177 -13.24 16.40 -2.64
CA LYS A 177 -12.85 15.40 -1.63
C LYS A 177 -11.57 14.64 -2.02
N ASN A 178 -11.41 14.39 -3.31
CA ASN A 178 -10.27 13.64 -3.85
C ASN A 178 -9.03 14.49 -4.15
N LYS A 179 -9.05 15.82 -3.93
CA LYS A 179 -7.85 16.67 -4.00
C LYS A 179 -6.82 16.25 -2.95
N TRP A 180 -5.55 16.49 -3.28
CA TRP A 180 -4.36 16.23 -2.46
C TRP A 180 -3.49 17.48 -2.39
N LYS A 181 -2.62 17.54 -1.39
CA LYS A 181 -1.54 18.54 -1.32
C LYS A 181 -0.45 18.17 -2.35
N ILE A 182 -0.09 19.10 -3.24
CA ILE A 182 1.06 18.91 -4.15
C ILE A 182 2.33 19.01 -3.30
N TYR A 183 3.28 18.09 -3.48
CA TYR A 183 4.53 18.10 -2.74
C TYR A 183 5.42 19.31 -3.12
N ASP A 184 5.54 20.29 -2.22
CA ASP A 184 6.43 21.44 -2.37
C ASP A 184 7.56 21.42 -1.34
N GLY A 185 8.45 20.43 -1.47
CA GLY A 185 9.62 20.27 -0.61
C GLY A 185 10.68 21.36 -0.82
N SER A 186 11.29 21.84 0.28
CA SER A 186 12.32 22.89 0.21
C SER A 186 13.47 22.56 -0.78
N PRO A 187 14.14 23.56 -1.40
CA PRO A 187 15.20 23.30 -2.39
C PRO A 187 16.34 22.40 -1.92
N ALA A 188 16.59 22.34 -0.60
CA ALA A 188 17.59 21.45 0.00
C ALA A 188 17.24 19.94 -0.16
N LEU A 189 15.99 19.60 -0.46
CA LEU A 189 15.51 18.26 -0.74
C LEU A 189 15.73 17.83 -2.20
N ASN A 190 16.02 18.76 -3.10
CA ASN A 190 16.36 18.44 -4.50
C ASN A 190 17.80 17.95 -4.67
N GLU A 191 18.62 18.01 -3.62
CA GLU A 191 20.03 17.62 -3.65
C GLU A 191 20.32 16.35 -2.82
N SER A 192 21.23 15.51 -3.31
CA SER A 192 21.70 14.31 -2.60
C SER A 192 22.31 14.62 -1.23
N SER A 193 22.00 13.79 -0.25
CA SER A 193 22.46 13.89 1.14
C SER A 193 23.84 13.25 1.37
N LYS A 194 24.54 13.76 2.39
CA LYS A 194 25.80 13.18 2.90
C LYS A 194 25.58 12.22 4.09
N ALA A 195 24.33 11.98 4.49
CA ALA A 195 24.01 11.00 5.51
C ALA A 195 24.57 9.60 5.16
N PRO A 196 24.91 8.75 6.15
CA PRO A 196 25.30 7.37 5.91
C PRO A 196 24.29 6.61 5.03
N LEU A 197 24.79 5.68 4.21
CA LEU A 197 23.93 4.69 3.57
C LEU A 197 23.78 3.52 4.53
N LEU A 198 22.61 3.39 5.15
CA LEU A 198 22.30 2.28 6.03
C LEU A 198 21.83 1.10 5.17
N THR A 199 22.17 -0.13 5.56
CA THR A 199 21.73 -1.35 4.86
C THR A 199 21.48 -2.44 5.88
N PHE A 200 20.23 -2.90 5.96
CA PHE A 200 19.75 -3.82 6.99
C PHE A 200 18.48 -4.53 6.49
N TYR A 201 17.93 -5.44 7.31
CA TYR A 201 16.69 -6.11 6.99
C TYR A 201 15.47 -5.42 7.63
N MET A 202 14.41 -5.28 6.85
CA MET A 202 13.06 -4.99 7.33
C MET A 202 12.16 -6.16 7.00
N TYR A 203 11.16 -6.39 7.84
CA TYR A 203 10.28 -7.55 7.80
C TYR A 203 8.82 -7.11 7.71
N ARG A 204 8.00 -7.88 7.00
CA ARG A 204 6.55 -7.68 6.89
C ARG A 204 5.83 -9.02 6.99
N ALA A 205 4.77 -9.06 7.78
CA ALA A 205 3.81 -10.16 7.79
C ALA A 205 2.84 -9.97 6.62
N GLN A 206 2.58 -11.03 5.87
CA GLN A 206 1.77 -10.98 4.65
C GLN A 206 0.95 -12.26 4.51
N GLY A 207 -0.16 -12.17 3.77
CA GLY A 207 -0.84 -13.32 3.21
C GLY A 207 -0.13 -13.88 1.98
N PRO A 208 -0.79 -14.75 1.18
CA PRO A 208 -0.17 -15.44 0.05
C PRO A 208 0.20 -14.53 -1.13
N ASN A 209 -0.42 -13.36 -1.24
CA ASN A 209 -0.24 -12.42 -2.35
C ASN A 209 1.04 -11.57 -2.16
N ASP A 210 1.78 -11.30 -3.24
CA ASP A 210 2.93 -10.37 -3.29
C ASP A 210 2.46 -9.00 -3.80
N TYR A 211 2.69 -7.92 -3.03
CA TYR A 211 2.37 -6.54 -3.41
C TYR A 211 3.56 -5.57 -3.24
N PRO A 212 3.54 -4.39 -3.90
CA PRO A 212 4.60 -3.39 -3.78
C PRO A 212 4.74 -2.85 -2.35
N VAL A 213 5.94 -2.93 -1.78
CA VAL A 213 6.26 -2.42 -0.43
C VAL A 213 6.43 -0.89 -0.46
N ARG A 214 5.31 -0.17 -0.55
CA ARG A 214 5.23 1.30 -0.62
C ARG A 214 3.93 1.78 0.01
N ASN A 215 3.95 2.87 0.77
CA ASN A 215 2.87 3.24 1.71
C ASN A 215 2.53 2.09 2.65
N VAL A 216 3.54 1.55 3.32
CA VAL A 216 3.39 0.41 4.24
C VAL A 216 4.27 0.58 5.47
N ASN A 217 3.88 -0.10 6.54
CA ASN A 217 4.75 -0.35 7.67
C ASN A 217 5.52 -1.66 7.51
N THR A 218 6.71 -1.67 8.11
CA THR A 218 7.60 -2.83 8.24
C THR A 218 8.31 -2.72 9.58
N ALA A 219 8.99 -3.77 10.04
CA ALA A 219 9.67 -3.75 11.33
C ALA A 219 11.04 -4.43 11.29
N THR A 220 11.82 -4.28 12.35
CA THR A 220 12.85 -5.28 12.69
C THR A 220 12.19 -6.64 12.95
N LEU A 221 12.92 -7.75 12.89
CA LEU A 221 12.32 -9.08 13.12
C LEU A 221 11.60 -9.17 14.47
N GLY A 222 12.19 -8.64 15.55
CA GLY A 222 11.54 -8.59 16.86
C GLY A 222 10.31 -7.65 16.93
N GLY A 223 10.31 -6.58 16.14
CA GLY A 223 9.13 -5.72 15.97
C GLY A 223 7.99 -6.43 15.24
N LEU A 224 8.31 -7.25 14.23
CA LEU A 224 7.32 -8.04 13.53
C LEU A 224 6.80 -9.22 14.36
N MET A 225 7.68 -9.91 15.09
CA MET A 225 7.26 -11.01 15.96
C MET A 225 6.33 -10.52 17.08
N TRP A 226 6.48 -9.28 17.56
CA TRP A 226 5.48 -8.65 18.43
C TRP A 226 4.14 -8.44 17.72
N TYR A 227 4.13 -7.94 16.48
CA TYR A 227 2.89 -7.75 15.71
C TYR A 227 2.15 -9.07 15.49
N VAL A 228 2.87 -10.11 15.05
CA VAL A 228 2.29 -11.44 14.83
C VAL A 228 1.69 -11.97 16.13
N HIS A 229 2.43 -11.91 17.24
CA HIS A 229 1.97 -12.36 18.55
C HIS A 229 0.76 -11.56 19.07
N ASN A 230 0.83 -10.23 19.02
CA ASN A 230 -0.18 -9.36 19.62
C ASN A 230 -1.45 -9.27 18.75
N GLU A 231 -1.35 -9.16 17.42
CA GLU A 231 -2.50 -8.87 16.55
C GLU A 231 -2.95 -10.05 15.68
N VAL A 232 -2.06 -10.93 15.23
CA VAL A 232 -2.39 -11.96 14.22
C VAL A 232 -2.84 -13.27 14.86
N VAL A 233 -1.98 -13.88 15.69
CA VAL A 233 -2.19 -15.22 16.27
C VAL A 233 -2.99 -15.19 17.58
N SER A 234 -3.25 -13.99 18.11
CA SER A 234 -4.00 -13.78 19.34
C SER A 234 -5.51 -13.95 19.22
N CYS A 235 -6.02 -14.06 17.99
CA CYS A 235 -7.44 -14.28 17.68
C CYS A 235 -8.41 -13.30 18.37
N ALA A 236 -7.95 -12.12 18.79
CA ALA A 236 -8.65 -11.29 19.77
C ALA A 236 -10.04 -10.78 19.33
N TYR A 237 -10.33 -10.85 18.02
CA TYR A 237 -11.59 -10.42 17.41
C TYR A 237 -12.44 -11.59 16.89
N GLY A 238 -12.02 -12.85 17.10
CA GLY A 238 -12.71 -14.05 16.65
C GLY A 238 -12.59 -14.34 15.14
N ASP A 239 -11.73 -13.61 14.45
CA ASP A 239 -11.53 -13.61 13.00
C ASP A 239 -10.47 -14.62 12.50
N CYS A 240 -10.28 -15.73 13.24
CA CYS A 240 -9.20 -16.70 13.00
C CYS A 240 -9.68 -18.17 12.80
N GLU A 241 -10.96 -18.41 12.50
CA GLU A 241 -11.56 -19.76 12.50
C GLU A 241 -10.94 -20.71 11.45
N TYR A 242 -10.71 -20.23 10.23
CA TYR A 242 -10.24 -21.04 9.08
C TYR A 242 -8.89 -20.60 8.50
N VAL A 243 -8.48 -19.37 8.79
CA VAL A 243 -7.25 -18.69 8.37
C VAL A 243 -6.83 -17.80 9.52
N ARG A 244 -5.54 -17.49 9.64
CA ARG A 244 -5.08 -16.43 10.56
C ARG A 244 -5.65 -15.07 10.12
N ARG A 245 -5.69 -14.14 11.07
CA ARG A 245 -6.20 -12.78 10.85
C ARG A 245 -5.51 -12.08 9.67
N PHE A 246 -6.28 -11.31 8.90
CA PHE A 246 -5.86 -10.68 7.63
C PHE A 246 -5.30 -11.67 6.58
N GLY A 247 -5.59 -12.98 6.71
CA GLY A 247 -5.03 -14.03 5.85
C GLY A 247 -3.51 -14.21 5.97
N ILE A 248 -2.88 -13.63 7.00
CA ILE A 248 -1.42 -13.62 7.16
C ILE A 248 -0.89 -15.02 7.44
N ASN A 249 0.00 -15.52 6.58
CA ASN A 249 0.58 -16.86 6.71
C ASN A 249 2.11 -16.89 6.58
N ARG A 250 2.76 -15.78 6.24
CA ARG A 250 4.21 -15.71 6.05
C ARG A 250 4.85 -14.42 6.55
N ILE A 251 6.13 -14.54 6.91
CA ILE A 251 7.03 -13.42 7.19
C ILE A 251 7.94 -13.27 5.97
N VAL A 252 7.86 -12.12 5.31
CA VAL A 252 8.73 -11.75 4.19
C VAL A 252 9.82 -10.81 4.68
N ARG A 253 11.07 -11.12 4.33
CA ARG A 253 12.25 -10.30 4.63
C ARG A 253 12.63 -9.47 3.42
N TYR A 254 12.96 -8.20 3.63
CA TYR A 254 13.45 -7.29 2.60
C TYR A 254 14.82 -6.74 3.00
N LYS A 255 15.80 -6.84 2.10
CA LYS A 255 17.05 -6.10 2.24
C LYS A 255 16.78 -4.66 1.84
N VAL A 256 16.84 -3.75 2.81
CA VAL A 256 16.54 -2.33 2.64
C VAL A 256 17.84 -1.54 2.71
N GLN A 257 17.96 -0.55 1.84
CA GLN A 257 18.91 0.54 1.96
C GLN A 257 18.16 1.83 2.28
N THR A 258 18.68 2.65 3.19
CA THR A 258 18.12 3.98 3.49
C THR A 258 19.23 5.03 3.50
N ARG A 259 18.88 6.25 3.09
CA ARG A 259 19.73 7.44 3.31
C ARG A 259 18.85 8.61 3.70
N ALA A 260 19.13 9.16 4.89
CA ALA A 260 18.42 10.31 5.43
C ALA A 260 18.57 11.55 4.56
N THR A 261 17.51 12.36 4.47
CA THR A 261 17.53 13.59 3.70
C THR A 261 18.44 14.65 4.34
N ARG A 262 18.81 15.68 3.56
CA ARG A 262 19.64 16.77 4.10
C ARG A 262 19.02 17.48 5.31
N PRO A 263 17.73 17.87 5.33
CA PRO A 263 17.15 18.51 6.50
C PRO A 263 17.09 17.58 7.72
N LEU A 264 16.71 16.31 7.53
CA LEU A 264 16.61 15.33 8.61
C LEU A 264 17.99 15.03 9.22
N TYR A 265 19.00 14.81 8.38
CA TYR A 265 20.37 14.56 8.83
C TYR A 265 21.01 15.79 9.50
N LYS A 266 20.67 17.01 9.06
CA LYS A 266 21.07 18.25 9.77
C LYS A 266 20.40 18.37 11.15
N ALA A 267 19.19 17.85 11.32
CA ALA A 267 18.54 17.72 12.62
C ALA A 267 19.11 16.55 13.48
N GLY A 268 20.15 15.86 13.00
CA GLY A 268 20.85 14.82 13.74
C GLY A 268 20.13 13.48 13.82
N MET A 269 19.27 13.19 12.84
CA MET A 269 18.50 11.94 12.73
C MET A 269 18.74 11.28 11.37
N ASN A 270 18.75 9.94 11.33
CA ASN A 270 18.70 9.17 10.10
C ASN A 270 17.26 8.77 9.72
N PHE A 271 16.39 8.66 10.73
CA PHE A 271 14.98 8.31 10.58
C PHE A 271 14.05 9.40 11.12
N GLY A 272 12.92 9.60 10.46
CA GLY A 272 11.86 10.51 10.93
C GLY A 272 10.87 9.81 11.85
N LEU A 273 9.75 10.47 12.12
CA LEU A 273 8.63 9.90 12.85
C LEU A 273 8.04 8.68 12.10
N ARG A 274 7.86 7.52 12.76
CA ARG A 274 7.05 6.44 12.15
C ARG A 274 5.62 6.94 11.94
N TYR A 275 5.17 6.88 10.70
CA TYR A 275 3.76 7.04 10.36
C TYR A 275 3.07 5.68 10.19
N ALA A 276 1.80 5.62 10.56
CA ALA A 276 0.90 4.53 10.20
C ALA A 276 0.52 4.62 8.71
N TYR A 277 0.28 3.45 8.12
CA TYR A 277 -0.13 3.30 6.74
C TYR A 277 -1.28 2.31 6.68
N ASP A 278 -2.50 2.81 6.54
CA ASP A 278 -3.73 2.04 6.49
C ASP A 278 -4.37 2.24 5.12
N HIS A 279 -4.74 1.14 4.46
CA HIS A 279 -5.19 1.11 3.06
C HIS A 279 -4.30 1.90 2.06
N GLY A 280 -3.00 2.03 2.34
CA GLY A 280 -2.04 2.78 1.51
C GLY A 280 -2.05 4.30 1.73
N GLN A 281 -2.88 4.80 2.64
CA GLN A 281 -2.93 6.18 3.09
C GLN A 281 -2.06 6.37 4.33
N CYS A 282 -1.37 7.50 4.42
CA CYS A 282 -0.65 7.93 5.61
C CYS A 282 -1.65 8.50 6.62
N THR A 283 -2.00 7.71 7.63
CA THR A 283 -3.01 8.05 8.65
C THR A 283 -2.44 8.81 9.83
N GLY A 284 -1.12 9.04 9.86
CA GLY A 284 -0.46 9.92 10.83
C GLY A 284 0.39 9.17 11.87
N PRO A 285 0.61 9.75 13.06
CA PRO A 285 -0.16 10.85 13.65
C PRO A 285 0.04 12.21 12.95
N TRP A 286 -1.00 13.04 12.99
CA TRP A 286 -1.12 14.33 12.27
C TRP A 286 -1.04 14.21 10.73
N VAL A 287 -1.16 15.36 10.06
CA VAL A 287 -0.97 15.50 8.61
C VAL A 287 0.49 15.12 8.26
N CYS A 288 0.66 14.09 7.43
CA CYS A 288 1.99 13.56 7.10
C CYS A 288 2.77 14.49 6.16
N GLU A 289 2.04 15.15 5.26
CA GLU A 289 2.56 15.96 4.16
C GLU A 289 3.39 17.14 4.64
N ASP A 290 3.01 17.77 5.76
CA ASP A 290 3.75 18.91 6.33
C ASP A 290 5.17 18.51 6.75
N GLN A 291 5.33 17.32 7.32
CA GLN A 291 6.64 16.82 7.69
C GLN A 291 7.40 16.26 6.48
N PHE A 292 6.70 15.76 5.45
CA PHE A 292 7.33 15.41 4.18
C PHE A 292 7.81 16.65 3.40
N GLU A 293 7.14 17.78 3.44
CA GLU A 293 7.65 19.05 2.85
C GLU A 293 8.89 19.57 3.59
N LYS A 294 8.89 19.46 4.93
CA LYS A 294 10.00 19.87 5.80
C LYS A 294 11.23 18.97 5.68
N TYR A 295 11.03 17.64 5.71
CA TYR A 295 12.09 16.64 5.84
C TYR A 295 12.22 15.70 4.63
N GLY A 296 11.41 15.85 3.58
CA GLY A 296 11.29 14.88 2.48
C GLY A 296 10.50 13.64 2.90
N TYR A 297 10.24 12.74 1.97
CA TYR A 297 9.65 11.42 2.22
C TYR A 297 10.64 10.50 2.95
N PHE A 298 10.93 10.81 4.21
CA PHE A 298 11.85 10.08 5.07
C PHE A 298 11.33 8.66 5.37
N VAL A 299 12.26 7.75 5.65
CA VAL A 299 11.90 6.52 6.37
C VAL A 299 11.66 6.90 7.82
N GLY A 300 10.45 6.66 8.32
CA GLY A 300 10.12 6.88 9.72
C GLY A 300 10.51 5.69 10.58
N CYS A 301 10.73 5.88 11.88
CA CYS A 301 10.90 4.79 12.83
C CYS A 301 10.32 5.09 14.22
N ASN A 302 10.05 4.04 14.98
CA ASN A 302 9.92 4.12 16.44
C ASN A 302 10.33 2.80 17.10
N ASN A 303 10.99 2.86 18.25
CA ASN A 303 11.26 1.67 19.06
C ASN A 303 9.96 1.24 19.77
N LEU A 304 9.71 -0.07 19.90
CA LEU A 304 8.57 -0.61 20.64
C LEU A 304 8.54 -0.17 22.12
N SER A 305 9.72 0.08 22.70
CA SER A 305 9.89 0.53 24.08
C SER A 305 9.89 2.05 24.25
N ALA A 306 9.69 2.84 23.19
CA ALA A 306 9.79 4.30 23.26
C ALA A 306 8.53 5.01 23.81
N GLY A 307 7.38 4.33 23.85
CA GLY A 307 6.12 4.95 24.26
C GLY A 307 5.58 6.01 23.29
N PHE A 308 6.15 6.14 22.09
CA PHE A 308 5.79 7.17 21.11
C PHE A 308 6.22 6.78 19.67
N PRO A 309 5.41 7.04 18.63
CA PRO A 309 4.01 7.48 18.72
C PRO A 309 3.12 6.41 19.35
N PHE A 310 3.32 5.14 18.97
CA PHE A 310 2.68 3.95 19.57
C PHE A 310 3.60 2.73 19.42
N PRO A 311 3.49 1.70 20.29
CA PRO A 311 2.60 1.62 21.45
C PRO A 311 3.06 2.50 22.62
N ASP A 312 2.12 2.94 23.44
CA ASP A 312 2.33 3.70 24.68
C ASP A 312 2.26 2.81 25.95
N TRP A 313 1.94 1.53 25.80
CA TRP A 313 2.01 0.49 26.83
C TRP A 313 3.33 -0.30 26.80
N PRO A 314 3.69 -1.03 27.90
CA PRO A 314 4.89 -1.86 27.94
C PRO A 314 4.88 -2.97 26.89
N VAL A 315 5.98 -3.10 26.15
CA VAL A 315 6.21 -4.21 25.20
C VAL A 315 7.48 -4.97 25.59
N TYR A 316 7.35 -6.30 25.67
CA TYR A 316 8.40 -7.21 26.12
C TYR A 316 9.18 -7.85 24.95
N TYR A 317 9.00 -7.34 23.74
CA TYR A 317 9.83 -7.61 22.57
C TYR A 317 10.82 -6.46 22.35
N SER A 318 12.05 -6.79 21.97
CA SER A 318 13.01 -5.80 21.46
C SER A 318 12.81 -5.59 19.96
N GLY A 319 12.60 -4.36 19.53
CA GLY A 319 12.46 -4.04 18.11
C GLY A 319 11.99 -2.63 17.82
N ALA A 320 11.93 -2.30 16.54
CA ALA A 320 11.44 -1.04 16.04
C ALA A 320 10.52 -1.26 14.84
N TRP A 321 9.52 -0.39 14.71
CA TRP A 321 8.73 -0.20 13.50
C TRP A 321 9.39 0.81 12.58
N PHE A 322 9.09 0.71 11.29
CA PHE A 322 9.46 1.62 10.23
C PHE A 322 8.26 1.96 9.35
N SER A 323 8.32 3.12 8.67
CA SER A 323 7.33 3.55 7.68
C SER A 323 8.00 3.90 6.36
N LEU A 324 7.46 3.37 5.26
CA LEU A 324 8.05 3.46 3.91
C LEU A 324 7.13 4.24 2.96
N PRO A 325 7.29 5.59 2.86
CA PRO A 325 6.42 6.43 2.03
C PRO A 325 6.58 6.13 0.54
N GLY A 326 5.49 5.66 -0.08
CA GLY A 326 5.34 5.50 -1.51
C GLY A 326 4.67 6.71 -2.18
N PRO A 327 4.37 6.59 -3.48
CA PRO A 327 3.62 7.61 -4.20
C PRO A 327 2.19 7.80 -3.66
N CYS A 328 1.62 8.99 -3.81
CA CYS A 328 0.26 9.35 -3.42
C CYS A 328 -0.09 8.92 -1.98
N SER A 329 0.83 9.12 -1.03
CA SER A 329 0.64 8.69 0.36
C SER A 329 -0.51 9.40 1.09
N SER A 330 -1.11 10.45 0.52
CA SER A 330 -2.27 11.14 1.08
C SER A 330 -3.62 10.45 0.87
N LYS A 331 -3.67 9.39 0.03
CA LYS A 331 -4.92 8.73 -0.41
C LYS A 331 -4.84 7.21 -0.31
N GLN A 332 -5.99 6.58 -0.08
CA GLN A 332 -6.11 5.12 -0.07
C GLN A 332 -5.89 4.56 -1.48
N TRP A 333 -5.49 3.29 -1.59
CA TRP A 333 -5.12 2.65 -2.88
C TRP A 333 -6.15 2.84 -3.99
N GLU A 334 -7.45 2.78 -3.68
CA GLU A 334 -8.56 2.94 -4.64
C GLU A 334 -8.76 4.40 -5.12
N GLU A 335 -8.32 5.37 -4.32
CA GLU A 335 -8.41 6.81 -4.59
C GLU A 335 -7.17 7.34 -5.34
N GLN A 336 -6.05 6.60 -5.31
CA GLN A 336 -4.82 7.01 -5.96
C GLN A 336 -4.99 7.06 -7.48
N ASN A 337 -4.45 8.10 -8.11
CA ASN A 337 -4.37 8.20 -9.56
C ASN A 337 -2.99 8.70 -10.02
N TYR A 338 -2.77 8.67 -11.32
CA TYR A 338 -1.50 9.04 -11.95
C TYR A 338 -1.00 10.44 -11.55
N PHE A 339 -1.89 11.42 -11.41
CA PHE A 339 -1.52 12.80 -11.09
C PHE A 339 -1.09 12.92 -9.63
N CYS A 340 -1.84 12.29 -8.72
CA CYS A 340 -1.45 12.22 -7.31
C CYS A 340 -0.08 11.52 -7.13
N GLN A 341 0.19 10.44 -7.86
CA GLN A 341 1.49 9.75 -7.81
C GLN A 341 2.64 10.55 -8.44
N LEU A 342 2.33 11.55 -9.29
CA LEU A 342 3.31 12.45 -9.90
C LEU A 342 3.59 13.65 -8.97
N ASP A 343 2.52 14.23 -8.41
CA ASP A 343 2.56 15.36 -7.46
C ASP A 343 3.03 14.94 -6.07
N GLN A 344 2.90 13.67 -5.70
CA GLN A 344 3.42 13.04 -4.48
C GLN A 344 4.20 11.77 -4.86
N PRO A 345 5.49 11.86 -5.22
CA PRO A 345 6.25 10.71 -5.76
C PRO A 345 6.76 9.72 -4.70
N GLY A 346 6.66 10.04 -3.40
CA GLY A 346 7.18 9.21 -2.31
C GLY A 346 8.70 9.19 -2.19
N GLY A 347 9.22 8.31 -1.34
CA GLY A 347 10.65 8.16 -1.03
C GLY A 347 11.37 7.01 -1.75
N SER A 348 10.64 6.23 -2.56
CA SER A 348 11.17 5.01 -3.19
C SER A 348 12.09 5.29 -4.40
N CYS A 349 13.30 4.73 -4.37
CA CYS A 349 14.31 4.88 -5.42
C CYS A 349 14.35 3.69 -6.39
N GLN A 350 14.63 3.96 -7.68
CA GLN A 350 15.02 2.93 -8.66
C GLN A 350 16.41 2.30 -8.37
N GLY A 351 17.26 2.99 -7.61
CA GLY A 351 18.64 2.59 -7.33
C GLY A 351 19.06 2.99 -5.92
N PRO A 352 20.37 3.01 -5.60
CA PRO A 352 20.86 3.33 -4.27
C PRO A 352 20.34 4.70 -3.76
N PRO A 353 19.80 4.78 -2.53
CA PRO A 353 19.29 6.02 -1.96
C PRO A 353 20.25 7.19 -2.02
N THR A 354 19.80 8.29 -2.64
CA THR A 354 20.56 9.54 -2.74
C THR A 354 20.34 10.45 -1.54
N GLY A 355 19.26 10.24 -0.77
CA GLY A 355 18.83 11.16 0.29
C GLY A 355 18.35 12.51 -0.25
N ALA A 356 17.92 12.57 -1.51
CA ALA A 356 17.00 13.60 -1.97
C ALA A 356 15.61 13.33 -1.35
N GLY A 357 14.76 14.34 -1.23
CA GLY A 357 13.45 14.23 -0.57
C GLY A 357 12.50 13.22 -1.20
N THR A 358 12.73 12.85 -2.46
CA THR A 358 11.94 11.87 -3.22
C THR A 358 12.72 10.59 -3.54
N CYS A 359 13.86 10.37 -2.89
CA CYS A 359 14.66 9.15 -3.00
C CYS A 359 15.48 8.91 -1.72
N THR A 360 14.84 8.27 -0.75
CA THR A 360 15.32 8.03 0.61
C THR A 360 15.50 6.55 0.94
N TYR A 361 14.81 5.64 0.24
CA TYR A 361 14.96 4.19 0.42
C TYR A 361 14.88 3.39 -0.88
N ALA A 362 15.51 2.22 -0.86
CA ALA A 362 15.40 1.19 -1.89
C ALA A 362 15.34 -0.17 -1.19
N LEU A 363 14.62 -1.13 -1.75
CA LEU A 363 14.46 -2.46 -1.14
C LEU A 363 14.43 -3.58 -2.17
N SER A 364 14.75 -4.79 -1.72
CA SER A 364 14.70 -6.01 -2.51
C SER A 364 14.26 -7.18 -1.62
N LYS A 365 13.43 -8.09 -2.16
CA LYS A 365 12.96 -9.28 -1.44
C LYS A 365 14.16 -10.19 -1.14
N ALA A 366 14.28 -10.64 0.10
CA ALA A 366 15.45 -11.34 0.66
C ALA A 366 15.05 -12.63 1.42
N GLY A 367 14.03 -13.30 0.90
CA GLY A 367 13.50 -14.56 1.42
C GLY A 367 12.21 -14.41 2.23
N GLU A 368 11.55 -15.54 2.49
CA GLU A 368 10.35 -15.64 3.32
C GLU A 368 10.26 -17.00 4.04
N ILE A 369 9.63 -17.01 5.21
CA ILE A 369 9.30 -18.19 6.01
C ILE A 369 7.79 -18.20 6.25
N SER A 370 7.15 -19.36 6.31
CA SER A 370 5.74 -19.40 6.77
C SER A 370 5.67 -19.34 8.29
N LEU A 371 4.51 -18.98 8.83
CA LEU A 371 4.25 -19.06 10.28
C LEU A 371 4.14 -20.54 10.71
N ASP A 372 3.49 -21.35 9.86
CA ASP A 372 3.36 -22.80 10.03
C ASP A 372 4.74 -23.50 10.21
N GLU A 373 5.72 -23.19 9.35
CA GLU A 373 7.12 -23.66 9.42
C GLU A 373 7.82 -23.21 10.72
N LEU A 374 7.49 -22.02 11.22
CA LEU A 374 8.17 -21.39 12.36
C LEU A 374 7.71 -21.95 13.71
N GLU A 375 6.42 -22.24 13.85
CA GLU A 375 5.83 -22.69 15.11
C GLU A 375 5.53 -24.20 15.16
N GLY A 376 5.67 -24.91 14.04
CA GLY A 376 5.53 -26.36 13.96
C GLY A 376 4.10 -26.84 13.73
N ILE A 377 3.32 -26.11 12.94
CA ILE A 377 1.98 -26.52 12.49
C ILE A 377 2.10 -27.10 11.07
N ASP A 378 1.59 -28.31 10.84
CA ASP A 378 1.61 -28.94 9.51
C ASP A 378 0.53 -28.35 8.56
N ASP A 379 -0.67 -28.10 9.10
CA ASP A 379 -1.80 -27.48 8.41
C ASP A 379 -2.66 -26.70 9.41
N TYR A 380 -2.82 -25.39 9.17
CA TYR A 380 -3.53 -24.48 10.09
C TYR A 380 -4.99 -24.89 10.31
N ARG A 381 -5.69 -25.32 9.26
CA ARG A 381 -7.10 -25.69 9.36
C ARG A 381 -7.27 -26.93 10.23
N SER A 382 -6.48 -27.97 9.98
CA SER A 382 -6.48 -29.21 10.77
C SER A 382 -6.18 -28.92 12.25
N PHE A 383 -5.20 -28.05 12.53
CA PHE A 383 -4.91 -27.58 13.89
C PHE A 383 -6.12 -26.90 14.56
N LYS A 384 -6.85 -26.04 13.84
CA LYS A 384 -8.08 -25.41 14.35
C LYS A 384 -9.23 -26.41 14.53
N GLU A 385 -9.44 -27.33 13.59
CA GLU A 385 -10.47 -28.38 13.66
C GLU A 385 -10.25 -29.37 14.82
N ASP A 386 -8.99 -29.66 15.17
CA ASP A 386 -8.59 -30.45 16.35
C ASP A 386 -8.67 -29.64 17.67
N GLY A 387 -9.20 -28.42 17.65
CA GLY A 387 -9.40 -27.55 18.82
C GLY A 387 -8.16 -26.79 19.28
N GLY A 388 -7.18 -26.60 18.40
CA GLY A 388 -5.99 -25.80 18.65
C GLY A 388 -6.23 -24.29 18.69
N GLU A 389 -5.47 -23.58 19.51
CA GLU A 389 -5.37 -22.11 19.55
C GLU A 389 -3.90 -21.73 19.59
N GLU A 390 -3.44 -20.85 18.70
CA GLU A 390 -2.04 -20.41 18.69
C GLU A 390 -1.71 -19.61 19.95
N TYR A 391 -2.58 -18.67 20.30
CA TYR A 391 -2.41 -17.83 21.48
C TYR A 391 -3.73 -17.21 21.95
N ASN A 392 -3.92 -17.13 23.27
CA ASN A 392 -5.04 -16.45 23.88
C ASN A 392 -4.55 -15.42 24.92
N LYS A 393 -4.85 -14.13 24.70
CA LYS A 393 -4.38 -13.02 25.56
C LYS A 393 -4.83 -13.12 27.02
N THR A 394 -5.89 -13.88 27.32
CA THR A 394 -6.46 -13.98 28.67
C THR A 394 -5.77 -15.05 29.51
N THR A 395 -5.38 -16.17 28.90
CA THR A 395 -4.61 -17.24 29.55
C THR A 395 -3.11 -17.03 29.44
N ASP A 396 -2.66 -16.20 28.49
CA ASP A 396 -1.27 -16.02 28.07
C ASP A 396 -0.63 -17.33 27.53
N GLU A 397 -1.47 -18.21 26.97
CA GLU A 397 -1.11 -19.54 26.48
C GLU A 397 -1.89 -19.92 25.21
N GLY A 398 -1.31 -20.80 24.39
CA GLY A 398 -2.02 -21.53 23.32
C GLY A 398 -2.64 -22.86 23.80
N VAL A 399 -3.46 -23.46 22.94
CA VAL A 399 -4.07 -24.79 23.12
C VAL A 399 -3.51 -25.73 22.06
N ASN A 400 -3.06 -26.92 22.47
CA ASN A 400 -2.31 -27.88 21.64
C ASN A 400 -0.98 -27.37 21.04
N MET A 401 -0.56 -26.15 21.39
CA MET A 401 0.75 -25.60 21.05
C MET A 401 1.27 -24.71 22.20
N THR A 402 2.58 -24.48 22.27
CA THR A 402 3.22 -23.67 23.33
C THR A 402 4.19 -22.62 22.80
N PHE A 403 4.26 -22.45 21.48
CA PHE A 403 5.22 -21.56 20.83
C PHE A 403 5.01 -20.11 21.27
N TRP A 404 3.77 -19.63 21.38
CA TRP A 404 3.47 -18.22 21.73
C TRP A 404 3.37 -17.92 23.24
N ASN A 405 3.14 -18.89 24.13
CA ASN A 405 2.88 -18.65 25.57
C ASN A 405 3.82 -17.63 26.27
N GLU A 406 3.30 -16.81 27.18
CA GLU A 406 4.02 -15.76 27.91
C GLU A 406 4.50 -14.60 27.02
N ILE A 407 3.58 -13.78 26.50
CA ILE A 407 3.90 -12.56 25.72
C ILE A 407 4.71 -11.54 26.52
N ASN A 408 4.58 -11.55 27.85
CA ASN A 408 5.28 -10.63 28.74
C ASN A 408 6.66 -11.16 29.19
N ASN A 409 7.10 -12.33 28.69
CA ASN A 409 8.41 -12.89 29.01
C ASN A 409 9.45 -12.51 27.94
N THR A 410 10.29 -11.51 28.24
CA THR A 410 11.33 -11.01 27.33
C THR A 410 12.32 -12.09 26.88
N GLN A 411 12.62 -13.09 27.72
CA GLN A 411 13.51 -14.18 27.32
C GLN A 411 12.83 -15.07 26.27
N ARG A 412 11.60 -15.53 26.52
CA ARG A 412 10.85 -16.35 25.55
C ARG A 412 10.57 -15.60 24.24
N ASN A 413 10.34 -14.29 24.31
CA ASN A 413 10.23 -13.44 23.12
C ASN A 413 11.53 -13.37 22.31
N ALA A 414 12.69 -13.24 22.98
CA ALA A 414 13.98 -13.28 22.32
C ALA A 414 14.27 -14.66 21.70
N GLU A 415 13.86 -15.75 22.35
CA GLU A 415 13.96 -17.12 21.83
C GLU A 415 13.12 -17.30 20.55
N ARG A 416 11.87 -16.81 20.51
CA ARG A 416 11.02 -16.79 19.29
C ARG A 416 11.67 -16.04 18.13
N VAL A 417 12.21 -14.85 18.40
CA VAL A 417 12.91 -14.03 17.40
C VAL A 417 14.16 -14.75 16.89
N LYS A 418 14.88 -15.45 17.77
CA LYS A 418 16.02 -16.28 17.38
C LYS A 418 15.58 -17.43 16.48
N MET A 419 14.52 -18.17 16.83
CA MET A 419 13.99 -19.27 16.00
C MET A 419 13.62 -18.78 14.58
N ALA A 420 12.99 -17.62 14.46
CA ALA A 420 12.70 -17.02 13.15
C ALA A 420 13.97 -16.66 12.36
N ASN A 421 15.00 -16.09 13.01
CA ASN A 421 16.28 -15.78 12.37
C ASN A 421 17.05 -17.05 11.96
N ASP A 422 17.02 -18.09 12.80
CA ASP A 422 17.63 -19.40 12.52
C ASP A 422 16.97 -20.04 11.29
N LEU A 423 15.63 -20.06 11.21
CA LEU A 423 14.88 -20.59 10.06
C LEU A 423 15.16 -19.80 8.78
N PHE A 424 15.25 -18.46 8.87
CA PHE A 424 15.71 -17.62 7.76
C PHE A 424 17.14 -17.95 7.31
N LYS A 425 18.03 -18.32 8.22
CA LYS A 425 19.42 -18.69 7.90
C LYS A 425 19.52 -20.10 7.31
N GLU A 426 18.70 -21.03 7.78
CA GLU A 426 18.58 -22.38 7.21
C GLU A 426 18.05 -22.34 5.76
N LYS A 427 16.97 -21.60 5.53
CA LYS A 427 16.30 -21.50 4.22
C LYS A 427 17.08 -20.63 3.22
N TYR A 428 17.84 -19.64 3.70
CA TYR A 428 18.63 -18.72 2.86
C TYR A 428 20.08 -18.56 3.35
N PRO A 429 20.90 -19.64 3.37
CA PRO A 429 22.22 -19.64 4.00
C PRO A 429 23.23 -18.71 3.31
N HIS A 430 23.02 -18.45 2.02
CA HIS A 430 23.82 -17.57 1.17
C HIS A 430 23.55 -16.07 1.39
N LEU A 431 22.47 -15.72 2.09
CA LEU A 431 22.19 -14.34 2.47
C LEU A 431 22.83 -14.02 3.84
N PRO A 432 23.24 -12.75 4.06
CA PRO A 432 23.58 -12.25 5.38
C PRO A 432 22.43 -12.51 6.40
N SER A 433 22.77 -12.71 7.67
CA SER A 433 21.81 -12.71 8.77
C SER A 433 21.54 -11.29 9.29
N ASP A 434 20.62 -11.15 10.25
CA ASP A 434 20.49 -9.91 11.03
C ASP A 434 21.73 -9.63 11.91
N GLU A 435 22.60 -10.61 12.17
CA GLU A 435 23.88 -10.37 12.86
C GLU A 435 24.95 -9.80 11.91
N ASP A 436 24.93 -10.24 10.64
CA ASP A 436 25.79 -9.71 9.56
C ASP A 436 25.35 -8.30 9.12
N LEU A 437 24.04 -8.00 9.21
CA LEU A 437 23.42 -6.72 8.84
C LEU A 437 22.52 -6.19 9.97
N PRO A 438 23.09 -5.81 11.13
CA PRO A 438 22.32 -5.38 12.29
C PRO A 438 21.45 -4.16 11.97
N PRO A 439 20.18 -4.14 12.40
CA PRO A 439 19.32 -2.99 12.21
C PRO A 439 19.93 -1.78 12.95
N PRO A 440 20.02 -0.61 12.31
CA PRO A 440 20.49 0.59 12.97
C PRO A 440 19.51 0.97 14.09
N PRO A 441 19.98 1.57 15.19
CA PRO A 441 19.08 2.14 16.20
C PRO A 441 18.12 3.13 15.55
N CYS A 442 16.84 3.08 15.96
CA CYS A 442 15.91 4.14 15.63
C CYS A 442 16.34 5.41 16.40
N ASP A 443 16.93 6.36 15.67
CA ASP A 443 17.52 7.60 16.19
C ASP A 443 16.57 8.80 16.10
N PHE A 444 15.29 8.55 15.84
CA PHE A 444 14.23 9.54 15.88
C PHE A 444 14.20 10.28 17.22
N ASP A 445 14.23 11.61 17.17
CA ASP A 445 14.21 12.49 18.33
C ASP A 445 13.04 13.47 18.20
N LYS A 446 11.99 13.24 19.02
CA LYS A 446 10.77 14.04 19.04
C LYS A 446 11.03 15.53 19.20
N ALA A 447 12.00 15.93 20.03
CA ALA A 447 12.29 17.33 20.31
C ALA A 447 13.06 18.02 19.16
N LYS A 448 13.91 17.27 18.44
CA LYS A 448 14.61 17.81 17.24
C LYS A 448 13.72 17.84 16.00
N PHE A 449 12.76 16.91 15.91
CA PHE A 449 11.80 16.83 14.80
C PHE A 449 10.71 17.91 14.93
N PHE A 450 10.24 18.14 16.16
CA PHE A 450 9.22 19.12 16.53
C PHE A 450 9.80 20.22 17.47
N PRO A 451 10.73 21.06 17.00
CA PRO A 451 11.38 22.07 17.85
C PRO A 451 10.43 23.17 18.32
N ASP A 452 9.35 23.42 17.57
CA ASP A 452 8.35 24.46 17.84
C ASP A 452 7.13 23.91 18.62
N GLY A 453 7.14 22.63 19.00
CA GLY A 453 5.99 21.92 19.56
C GLY A 453 5.36 20.93 18.57
N LEU A 454 4.41 20.13 19.07
CA LEU A 454 3.66 19.18 18.25
C LEU A 454 2.67 19.91 17.32
N PRO A 455 2.32 19.36 16.14
CA PRO A 455 1.29 19.92 15.29
C PRO A 455 -0.05 20.01 16.02
N GLU A 456 -0.80 21.09 15.75
CA GLU A 456 -2.17 21.27 16.24
C GLU A 456 -3.21 20.60 15.33
N GLU A 457 -2.89 20.44 14.04
CA GLU A 457 -3.78 19.82 13.04
C GLU A 457 -3.66 18.29 13.07
N GLU A 458 -4.68 17.65 13.63
CA GLU A 458 -4.86 16.20 13.54
C GLU A 458 -5.25 15.80 12.11
N ASN A 459 -4.96 14.56 11.73
CA ASN A 459 -5.35 14.06 10.42
C ASN A 459 -6.86 13.81 10.44
N GLU A 460 -7.63 14.25 9.43
CA GLU A 460 -9.06 13.89 9.36
C GLU A 460 -9.28 12.35 9.32
N HIS A 461 -8.22 11.60 9.03
CA HIS A 461 -8.16 10.14 9.01
C HIS A 461 -7.40 9.50 10.19
N THR A 462 -6.97 10.24 11.22
CA THR A 462 -6.58 9.59 12.50
C THR A 462 -7.85 9.05 13.15
N ARG A 463 -8.12 7.74 12.97
CA ARG A 463 -9.18 7.00 13.65
C ARG A 463 -8.59 6.04 14.68
N ASP A 464 -9.19 6.11 15.87
CA ASP A 464 -9.16 5.22 17.04
C ASP A 464 -8.23 3.97 17.00
#